data_AF-A0A963PGR0-F1
#
_entry.id   AF-A0A963PGR0-F1
#
_cell.length_a   1.000
_cell.length_b   1.000
_cell.length_c   1.000
_cell.angle_alpha   90.00
_cell.angle_beta   90.00
_cell.angle_gamma   90.00
#
_symmetry.space_group_name_H-M   'P 1'
#
loop_
_entity.id
_entity.type
_entity.pdbx_description
1 polymer ?
#
loop_
_entity_poly.entity_id
_entity_poly.type
_entity_poly.pdbx_seq_one_letter_code
_entity_poly.pdbx_strand_id
1 'polypeptide(L)'
;PLADDRRQLPIERTGELLQAPPEFMLVVSYNPGYQNLLKSLKPSTRQRFVALTFGYPAPDVERQIVATEAGIDPALAARLVRLAEALRRLTDHDLEETVSTRLLVMAARLVASGLPLPVACRPAIVDALTDDHETAAALDDVVQAVLGT
;
A
#
# COMPACT_ATOMS: atom_id res chain seq x y z
N PRO A 1 -3.94 -28.63 -12.18
CA PRO A 1 -3.91 -27.17 -11.91
C PRO A 1 -2.49 -26.74 -11.55
N LEU A 2 -2.11 -25.49 -11.83
CA LEU A 2 -0.72 -25.02 -11.63
C LEU A 2 -0.25 -25.03 -10.17
N ALA A 3 -1.18 -24.96 -9.22
CA ALA A 3 -0.91 -24.97 -7.78
C ALA A 3 -1.06 -26.36 -7.12
N ASP A 4 -1.28 -27.41 -7.91
CA ASP A 4 -1.37 -28.80 -7.43
C ASP A 4 -0.14 -29.60 -7.94
N ASP A 5 0.10 -30.81 -7.42
CA ASP A 5 1.27 -31.66 -7.73
C ASP A 5 1.53 -31.87 -9.23
N ARG A 6 0.45 -31.91 -10.03
CA ARG A 6 0.54 -32.14 -11.48
C ARG A 6 1.16 -30.96 -12.24
N ARG A 7 1.05 -29.73 -11.71
CA ARG A 7 1.61 -28.48 -12.29
C ARG A 7 1.34 -28.33 -13.81
N GLN A 8 0.07 -28.43 -14.21
CA GLN A 8 -0.37 -28.34 -15.61
C GLN A 8 -1.30 -27.14 -15.86
N LEU A 9 -1.14 -26.53 -17.04
CA LEU A 9 -1.99 -25.46 -17.55
C LEU A 9 -2.71 -25.93 -18.83
N PRO A 10 -4.00 -26.26 -18.76
CA PRO A 10 -4.82 -26.51 -19.95
C PRO A 10 -5.16 -25.19 -20.65
N ILE A 11 -4.95 -25.12 -21.96
CA ILE A 11 -5.35 -24.00 -22.82
C ILE A 11 -6.52 -24.47 -23.70
N GLU A 12 -7.75 -24.28 -23.21
CA GLU A 12 -8.96 -24.83 -23.84
C GLU A 12 -9.13 -24.41 -25.31
N ARG A 13 -8.76 -23.16 -25.63
CA ARG A 13 -8.93 -22.60 -26.97
C ARG A 13 -8.03 -23.25 -28.03
N THR A 14 -6.87 -23.77 -27.64
CA THR A 14 -5.91 -24.43 -28.55
C THR A 14 -5.91 -25.95 -28.37
N GLY A 15 -6.53 -26.46 -27.30
CA GLY A 15 -6.49 -27.88 -26.93
C GLY A 15 -5.16 -28.32 -26.34
N GLU A 16 -4.25 -27.39 -26.05
CA GLU A 16 -2.92 -27.70 -25.51
C GLU A 16 -2.97 -27.96 -24.01
N LEU A 17 -2.11 -28.87 -23.55
CA LEU A 17 -1.87 -29.11 -22.14
C LEU A 17 -0.40 -28.84 -21.85
N LEU A 18 -0.10 -27.70 -21.26
CA LEU A 18 1.26 -27.30 -20.96
C LEU A 18 1.70 -27.85 -19.61
N GLN A 19 2.87 -28.48 -19.56
CA GLN A 19 3.53 -28.88 -18.34
C GLN A 19 4.39 -27.72 -17.84
N ALA A 20 4.17 -27.26 -16.60
CA ALA A 20 5.02 -26.22 -16.03
C ALA A 20 6.44 -26.78 -15.77
N PRO A 21 7.50 -26.07 -16.18
CA PRO A 21 8.87 -26.53 -15.98
C PRO A 21 9.25 -26.49 -14.49
N PRO A 22 10.31 -27.20 -14.07
CA PRO A 22 10.71 -27.31 -12.67
C PRO A 22 10.81 -25.95 -11.95
N GLU A 23 11.39 -24.95 -12.61
CA GLU A 23 11.64 -23.59 -12.13
C GLU A 23 10.41 -22.69 -12.03
N PHE A 24 9.25 -23.09 -12.57
CA PHE A 24 8.04 -22.26 -12.54
C PHE A 24 7.56 -22.02 -11.09
N MET A 25 7.35 -20.76 -10.73
CA MET A 25 6.80 -20.37 -9.43
C MET A 25 5.52 -19.54 -9.63
N LEU A 26 4.47 -19.89 -8.88
CA LEU A 26 3.22 -19.14 -8.87
C LEU A 26 3.15 -18.27 -7.61
N VAL A 27 3.09 -16.95 -7.80
CA VAL A 27 2.92 -15.96 -6.72
C VAL A 27 1.63 -15.19 -6.97
N VAL A 28 0.82 -15.03 -5.93
CA VAL A 28 -0.43 -14.25 -5.96
C VAL A 28 -0.41 -13.26 -4.81
N SER A 29 -0.88 -12.04 -5.05
CA SER A 29 -1.05 -11.00 -4.02
C SER A 29 -2.50 -10.53 -4.01
N TYR A 30 -3.02 -10.23 -2.82
CA TYR A 30 -4.35 -9.63 -2.62
C TYR A 30 -4.39 -8.86 -1.31
N ASN A 31 -5.25 -7.85 -1.23
CA ASN A 31 -5.48 -7.08 -0.01
C ASN A 31 -6.69 -7.65 0.76
N PRO A 32 -6.52 -8.27 1.94
CA PRO A 32 -7.63 -8.75 2.74
C PRO A 32 -8.46 -7.57 3.26
N GLY A 33 -9.77 -7.76 3.41
CA GLY A 33 -10.66 -6.72 3.96
C GLY A 33 -11.15 -5.67 2.97
N TYR A 34 -10.65 -5.67 1.72
CA TYR A 34 -11.21 -4.82 0.67
C TYR A 34 -12.69 -5.19 0.46
N GLN A 35 -13.59 -4.22 0.67
CA GLN A 35 -15.01 -4.39 1.05
C GLN A 35 -15.89 -5.32 0.20
N ASN A 36 -15.42 -5.78 -0.96
CA ASN A 36 -16.15 -6.76 -1.74
C ASN A 36 -15.87 -8.17 -1.21
N LEU A 37 -16.72 -8.67 -0.29
CA LEU A 37 -16.83 -10.09 0.09
C LEU A 37 -16.79 -11.03 -1.14
N LEU A 38 -17.30 -10.56 -2.28
CA LEU A 38 -17.32 -11.24 -3.58
C LEU A 38 -15.95 -11.36 -4.29
N LYS A 39 -14.93 -10.60 -3.87
CA LYS A 39 -13.56 -10.64 -4.43
C LYS A 39 -12.56 -11.36 -3.52
N SER A 40 -13.00 -11.91 -2.39
CA SER A 40 -12.14 -12.70 -1.51
C SER A 40 -11.72 -14.00 -2.19
N LEU A 41 -10.46 -14.42 -1.99
CA LEU A 41 -10.02 -15.73 -2.46
C LEU A 41 -10.81 -16.82 -1.74
N LYS A 42 -11.49 -17.67 -2.53
CA LYS A 42 -12.20 -18.84 -2.02
C LYS A 42 -11.27 -19.66 -1.12
N PRO A 43 -11.76 -20.23 0.00
CA PRO A 43 -10.93 -21.03 0.90
C PRO A 43 -10.14 -22.13 0.19
N SER A 44 -10.75 -22.81 -0.79
CA SER A 44 -10.09 -23.85 -1.59
C SER A 44 -8.95 -23.33 -2.47
N THR A 45 -8.97 -22.06 -2.87
CA THR A 45 -7.83 -21.42 -3.54
C THR A 45 -6.75 -21.09 -2.52
N ARG A 46 -7.10 -20.50 -1.36
CA ARG A 46 -6.13 -20.14 -0.32
C ARG A 46 -5.37 -21.35 0.25
N GLN A 47 -6.04 -22.49 0.41
CA GLN A 47 -5.45 -23.74 0.92
C GLN A 47 -4.41 -24.38 -0.02
N ARG A 48 -4.20 -23.83 -1.22
CA ARG A 48 -3.16 -24.27 -2.17
C ARG A 48 -1.88 -23.42 -2.11
N PHE A 49 -1.82 -22.42 -1.23
CA PHE A 49 -0.69 -21.50 -1.14
C PHE A 49 -0.13 -21.48 0.28
N VAL A 50 1.18 -21.27 0.38
CA VAL A 50 1.80 -20.73 1.59
C VAL A 50 1.53 -19.22 1.60
N ALA A 51 1.06 -18.70 2.73
CA ALA A 51 0.67 -17.30 2.87
C ALA A 51 1.71 -16.51 3.66
N LEU A 52 2.06 -15.31 3.18
CA LEU A 52 2.81 -14.30 3.90
C LEU A 52 1.92 -13.08 4.07
N THR A 53 1.77 -12.62 5.31
CA THR A 53 0.98 -11.43 5.63
C THR A 53 1.90 -10.23 5.78
N PHE A 54 1.60 -9.15 5.07
CA PHE A 54 2.36 -7.90 5.14
C PHE A 54 1.51 -6.83 5.83
N GLY A 55 2.10 -6.19 6.84
CA GLY A 55 1.65 -4.90 7.34
C GLY A 55 2.54 -3.78 6.81
N TYR A 56 2.26 -2.55 7.22
CA TYR A 56 3.22 -1.45 7.01
C TYR A 56 4.54 -1.74 7.74
N PRO A 57 5.70 -1.32 7.20
CA PRO A 57 6.99 -1.57 7.84
C PRO A 57 7.07 -0.92 9.22
N ALA A 58 7.96 -1.43 10.07
CA ALA A 58 8.31 -0.74 11.31
C ALA A 58 8.82 0.69 11.00
N PRO A 59 8.60 1.68 11.88
CA PRO A 59 8.86 3.09 11.56
C PRO A 59 10.28 3.37 11.08
N ASP A 60 11.30 2.72 11.66
CA ASP A 60 12.69 2.90 11.25
C ASP A 60 12.97 2.37 9.84
N VAL A 61 12.35 1.25 9.48
CA VAL A 61 12.45 0.67 8.13
C VAL A 61 11.69 1.54 7.13
N GLU A 62 10.49 2.01 7.48
CA GLU A 62 9.70 2.88 6.60
C GLU A 62 10.41 4.22 6.33
N ARG A 63 11.06 4.80 7.34
CA ARG A 63 11.89 6.00 7.18
C ARG A 63 13.01 5.79 6.18
N GLN A 64 13.72 4.66 6.27
CA GLN A 64 14.80 4.32 5.34
C GLN A 64 14.26 4.15 3.91
N ILE A 65 13.13 3.48 3.75
CA ILE A 65 12.47 3.31 2.44
C ILE A 65 12.13 4.68 1.85
N VAL A 66 11.41 5.53 2.60
CA VAL A 66 10.98 6.85 2.11
C VAL A 66 12.17 7.74 1.79
N ALA A 67 13.20 7.77 2.64
CA ALA A 67 14.42 8.55 2.39
C ALA A 67 15.14 8.09 1.12
N THR A 68 15.28 6.77 0.93
CA THR A 68 16.00 6.19 -0.21
C THR A 68 15.23 6.37 -1.52
N GLU A 69 13.93 6.05 -1.54
CA GLU A 69 13.10 6.05 -2.74
C GLU A 69 12.76 7.45 -3.27
N ALA A 70 12.85 8.47 -2.41
CA ALA A 70 12.60 9.87 -2.76
C ALA A 70 13.86 10.75 -2.75
N GLY A 71 15.00 10.23 -2.27
CA GLY A 71 16.25 10.99 -2.19
C GLY A 71 16.18 12.19 -1.24
N ILE A 72 15.46 12.06 -0.12
CA ILE A 72 15.25 13.14 0.86
C ILE A 72 16.03 12.92 2.16
N ASP A 73 16.17 14.01 2.93
CA ASP A 73 16.78 13.97 4.26
C ASP A 73 16.05 12.98 5.21
N PRO A 74 16.77 12.15 5.98
CA PRO A 74 16.17 11.22 6.95
C PRO A 74 15.24 11.86 7.98
N ALA A 75 15.51 13.09 8.42
CA ALA A 75 14.64 13.83 9.33
C ALA A 75 13.30 14.22 8.67
N LEU A 76 13.31 14.53 7.37
CA LEU A 76 12.10 14.75 6.60
C LEU A 76 11.30 13.45 6.43
N ALA A 77 11.97 12.33 6.13
CA ALA A 77 11.32 11.02 6.07
C ALA A 77 10.70 10.63 7.43
N ALA A 78 11.38 10.93 8.54
CA ALA A 78 10.84 10.73 9.89
C ALA A 78 9.57 11.54 10.15
N ARG A 79 9.48 12.78 9.65
CA ARG A 79 8.25 13.59 9.74
C ARG A 79 7.09 12.96 8.98
N LEU A 80 7.33 12.50 7.74
CA LEU A 80 6.31 11.82 6.93
C LEU A 80 5.83 10.52 7.57
N VAL A 81 6.74 9.72 8.13
CA VAL A 81 6.37 8.47 8.83
C VAL A 81 5.57 8.76 10.10
N ARG A 82 5.89 9.81 10.86
CA ARG A 82 5.06 10.23 12.01
C ARG A 82 3.65 10.65 11.60
N LEU A 83 3.51 11.37 10.49
CA LEU A 83 2.20 11.69 9.92
C LEU A 83 1.47 10.38 9.53
N ALA A 84 2.17 9.44 8.91
CA ALA A 84 1.59 8.16 8.54
C ALA A 84 1.04 7.38 9.73
N GLU A 85 1.80 7.31 10.83
CA GLU A 85 1.36 6.70 12.07
C GLU A 85 0.11 7.38 12.67
N ALA A 86 0.05 8.72 12.60
CA ALA A 86 -1.12 9.47 13.06
C ALA A 86 -2.36 9.16 12.22
N LEU A 87 -2.26 9.21 10.89
CA LEU A 87 -3.35 8.92 9.98
C LEU A 87 -3.80 7.45 10.08
N ARG A 88 -2.87 6.51 10.26
CA ARG A 88 -3.19 5.07 10.41
C ARG A 88 -4.00 4.77 11.67
N ARG A 89 -3.87 5.57 12.73
CA ARG A 89 -4.71 5.45 13.93
C ARG A 89 -6.15 5.95 13.73
N LEU A 90 -6.42 6.74 12.69
CA LEU A 90 -7.76 7.26 12.39
C LEU A 90 -8.60 6.28 11.56
N THR A 91 -7.97 5.26 10.98
CA THR A 91 -8.62 4.23 10.14
C THR A 91 -9.73 3.47 10.88
N ASP A 92 -9.65 3.38 12.21
CA ASP A 92 -10.67 2.71 13.02
C ASP A 92 -11.98 3.52 13.13
N HIS A 93 -11.98 4.77 12.65
CA HIS A 93 -13.12 5.68 12.81
C HIS A 93 -13.91 5.94 11.54
N ASP A 94 -13.31 6.30 10.39
CA ASP A 94 -14.12 6.72 9.22
C ASP A 94 -13.44 6.61 7.82
N LEU A 95 -12.27 5.97 7.69
CA LEU A 95 -11.56 5.89 6.39
C LEU A 95 -11.68 4.50 5.74
N GLU A 96 -12.04 4.46 4.45
CA GLU A 96 -12.08 3.21 3.67
C GLU A 96 -10.68 2.59 3.51
N GLU A 97 -9.66 3.42 3.33
CA GLU A 97 -8.26 3.05 3.24
C GLU A 97 -7.40 4.02 4.04
N THR A 98 -6.25 3.53 4.51
CA THR A 98 -5.28 4.36 5.23
C THR A 98 -4.07 4.70 4.38
N VAL A 99 -3.27 5.67 4.83
CA VAL A 99 -2.08 6.12 4.12
C VAL A 99 -1.05 5.00 3.95
N SER A 100 -0.73 4.72 2.69
CA SER A 100 0.29 3.74 2.32
C SER A 100 1.69 4.35 2.22
N THR A 101 2.73 3.52 2.34
CA THR A 101 4.12 3.94 2.13
C THR A 101 4.33 4.57 0.75
N ARG A 102 3.58 4.13 -0.27
CA ARG A 102 3.59 4.73 -1.62
C ARG A 102 3.20 6.21 -1.58
N LEU A 103 2.18 6.58 -0.81
CA LEU A 103 1.76 7.99 -0.69
C LEU A 103 2.83 8.83 0.03
N LEU A 104 3.54 8.25 1.00
CA LEU A 104 4.67 8.91 1.65
C LEU A 104 5.82 9.19 0.67
N VAL A 105 6.15 8.21 -0.17
CA VAL A 105 7.17 8.37 -1.23
C VAL A 105 6.74 9.44 -2.24
N MET A 106 5.45 9.49 -2.63
CA MET A 106 4.93 10.53 -3.51
C MET A 106 5.04 11.93 -2.89
N ALA A 107 4.61 12.09 -1.63
CA ALA A 107 4.76 13.36 -0.90
C ALA A 107 6.23 13.77 -0.77
N ALA A 108 7.12 12.83 -0.43
CA ALA A 108 8.56 13.08 -0.35
C ALA A 108 9.15 13.53 -1.69
N ARG A 109 8.74 12.92 -2.81
CA ARG A 109 9.19 13.32 -4.16
C ARG A 109 8.74 14.73 -4.54
N LEU A 110 7.53 15.13 -4.15
CA LEU A 110 7.06 16.52 -4.33
C LEU A 110 7.90 17.50 -3.50
N VAL A 111 8.29 17.14 -2.27
CA VAL A 111 9.20 17.99 -1.48
C VAL A 111 10.59 18.04 -2.10
N ALA A 112 11.11 16.93 -2.60
CA ALA A 112 12.38 16.90 -3.34
C ALA A 112 12.34 17.80 -4.60
N SER A 113 11.16 17.99 -5.21
CA SER A 113 10.97 18.94 -6.32
C SER A 113 10.76 20.40 -5.88
N GLY A 114 10.85 20.70 -4.58
CA GLY A 114 10.82 22.06 -4.05
C GLY A 114 9.49 22.50 -3.42
N LEU A 115 8.50 21.61 -3.31
CA LEU A 115 7.25 21.96 -2.62
C LEU A 115 7.46 21.96 -1.09
N PRO A 116 6.85 22.91 -0.36
CA PRO A 116 6.77 22.81 1.09
C PRO A 116 6.05 21.53 1.52
N LEU A 117 6.52 20.89 2.59
CA LEU A 117 5.98 19.60 3.03
C LEU A 117 4.44 19.57 3.24
N PRO A 118 3.81 20.53 3.94
CA PRO A 118 2.36 20.52 4.08
C PRO A 118 1.63 20.65 2.73
N VAL A 119 2.19 21.44 1.81
CA VAL A 119 1.64 21.63 0.45
C VAL A 119 1.78 20.34 -0.38
N ALA A 120 2.87 19.60 -0.21
CA ALA A 120 3.07 18.31 -0.86
C ALA A 120 2.12 17.21 -0.32
N CYS A 121 1.83 17.22 0.98
CA CYS A 121 0.94 16.25 1.60
C CYS A 121 -0.50 16.33 1.11
N ARG A 122 -0.99 17.53 0.75
CA ARG A 122 -2.38 17.71 0.29
C ARG A 122 -2.72 16.83 -0.93
N PRO A 123 -2.08 16.99 -2.11
CA PRO A 123 -2.40 16.19 -3.28
C PRO A 123 -1.87 14.76 -3.21
N ALA A 124 -0.78 14.50 -2.47
CA ALA A 124 -0.17 13.17 -2.43
C ALA A 124 -0.79 12.24 -1.38
N ILE A 125 -1.41 12.78 -0.34
CA ILE A 125 -1.96 12.00 0.77
C ILE A 125 -3.46 12.30 0.94
N VAL A 126 -3.84 13.53 1.22
CA VAL A 126 -5.22 13.87 1.61
C VAL A 126 -6.20 13.61 0.46
N ASP A 127 -5.98 14.25 -0.69
CA ASP A 127 -6.85 14.11 -1.86
C ASP A 127 -6.80 12.69 -2.48
N ALA A 128 -5.79 11.88 -2.12
CA ALA A 128 -5.67 10.50 -2.56
C ALA A 128 -6.43 9.51 -1.66
N LEU A 129 -6.79 9.93 -0.44
CA LEU A 129 -7.53 9.12 0.53
C LEU A 129 -9.03 9.36 0.49
N THR A 130 -9.47 10.53 0.02
CA THR A 130 -10.88 10.89 0.01
C THR A 130 -11.18 11.99 -1.01
N ASP A 131 -12.35 11.88 -1.64
CA ASP A 131 -12.99 12.95 -2.42
C ASP A 131 -14.01 13.75 -1.57
N ASP A 132 -14.30 13.32 -0.34
CA ASP A 132 -15.21 14.01 0.57
C ASP A 132 -14.53 15.22 1.22
N HIS A 133 -15.18 16.39 1.11
CA HIS A 133 -14.60 17.65 1.54
C HIS A 133 -14.44 17.77 3.06
N GLU A 134 -15.38 17.23 3.85
CA GLU A 134 -15.32 17.30 5.31
C GLU A 134 -14.19 16.40 5.84
N THR A 135 -14.09 15.19 5.30
CA THR A 135 -13.01 14.25 5.59
C THR A 135 -11.66 14.84 5.17
N ALA A 136 -11.56 15.44 3.98
CA ALA A 136 -10.32 16.07 3.53
C ALA A 136 -9.86 17.18 4.49
N ALA A 137 -10.78 18.05 4.93
CA ALA A 137 -10.49 19.11 5.89
C ALA A 137 -9.98 18.55 7.22
N ALA A 138 -10.60 17.48 7.74
CA ALA A 138 -10.16 16.83 8.96
C ALA A 138 -8.75 16.21 8.82
N LEU A 139 -8.43 15.62 7.66
CA LEU A 139 -7.10 15.09 7.38
C LEU A 139 -6.06 16.21 7.26
N ASP A 140 -6.42 17.37 6.70
CA ASP A 140 -5.53 18.53 6.67
C ASP A 140 -5.22 19.05 8.07
N ASP A 141 -6.20 19.08 8.97
CA ASP A 141 -5.97 19.46 10.37
C ASP A 141 -4.94 18.54 11.04
N VAL A 142 -4.98 17.24 10.73
CA VAL A 142 -3.98 16.27 11.18
C VAL A 142 -2.61 16.55 10.56
N VAL A 143 -2.56 16.84 9.26
CA VAL A 143 -1.33 17.25 8.58
C VAL A 143 -0.71 18.48 9.25
N GLN A 144 -1.51 19.51 9.54
CA GLN A 144 -1.05 20.71 10.21
C GLN A 144 -0.66 20.45 11.67
N ALA A 145 -1.39 19.63 12.41
CA ALA A 145 -1.06 19.31 13.79
C ALA A 145 0.25 18.51 13.93
N VAL A 146 0.56 17.63 12.96
CA VAL A 146 1.76 16.78 13.01
C VAL A 146 2.97 17.44 12.35
N LEU A 147 2.76 18.27 11.32
CA LEU A 147 3.82 18.84 10.49
C LEU A 147 3.94 20.36 10.56
N GLY A 148 2.87 21.05 10.96
CA GLY A 148 2.88 22.49 11.26
C GLY A 148 3.80 22.77 12.45
N THR A 149 4.28 24.02 12.49
CA THR A 149 5.36 24.56 13.36
C THR A 149 5.57 23.85 14.69
#